data_AF-A0A1M5DFX7-F1
#
_entry.id   AF-A0A1M5DFX7-F1
#
_cell.length_a   1.000
_cell.length_b   1.000
_cell.length_c   1.000
_cell.angle_alpha   90.00
_cell.angle_beta   90.00
_cell.angle_gamma   90.00
#
_symmetry.space_group_name_H-M   'P 1'
#
loop_
_entity.id
_entity.type
_entity.pdbx_description
1 polymer ?
#
loop_
_entity_poly.entity_id
_entity_poly.type
_entity_poly.pdbx_seq_one_letter_code
_entity_poly.pdbx_strand_id
1 'polypeptide(L)'
;MLVTKPTNMNLKRLFLPVLAILFFGMMGCKQSKTSKNMADNLMAMAEEPRGKDNVAYQWAFMALEGTALDTDRFKPRPTVTSRYLGLICTAMFDAWTRFDEKAQPLYLKGVDRFPENKRTLKNKEIAVSYAAYRALKEYYYSDSTLFKEKMIALGLDPENQSRDASTPEGVGNLAADLVINARKNDGSNQYGEVEGSNGQPYFDYTNYAPVNDIDRNIDLNRWQPKYFIDEEGNKYNPGCLTPYWQKVKPLLLETADQFRPGPPPMVGSEQLEKEVQEVIDLQANLTPENKALVEFMRDGPKSVQQAGHWLKFAQDVSTRDNHTLDQDVKMYFLVESVAMDAFISCWDSKMYYDYTRPYALVHDYYQDKVIKAWGGPDKGMIEMKGKDWRPYSPDAFLCPPFPSYVSGHSTISGGCAEALRLFTGDDHFGVEVELVPGALTEPNNLDDPVIIKFPTFTETAEMAGISRVMGGYHIQADNVAGLELGRQVARHHYKKYLELIGENGKGAALAN
;
A
#
# COMPACT_ATOMS: atom_id res chain seq x y z
N MET A 1 11.43 10.60 6.68
CA MET A 1 11.72 11.42 7.89
C MET A 1 12.82 10.72 8.67
N LEU A 2 14.01 11.33 8.71
CA LEU A 2 15.25 10.75 9.24
C LEU A 2 15.18 10.55 10.76
N VAL A 3 15.59 9.36 11.22
CA VAL A 3 15.75 9.01 12.64
C VAL A 3 17.12 9.49 13.10
N THR A 4 17.16 10.45 14.03
CA THR A 4 18.36 10.73 14.82
C THR A 4 18.05 10.50 16.30
N LYS A 5 18.71 9.52 16.91
CA LYS A 5 18.72 9.31 18.37
C LYS A 5 19.49 10.45 19.06
N PRO A 6 19.10 10.89 20.27
CA PRO A 6 19.77 11.98 20.97
C PRO A 6 20.94 11.46 21.82
N THR A 7 22.09 12.13 21.73
CA THR A 7 23.19 12.01 22.69
C THR A 7 23.12 13.14 23.71
N ASN A 8 23.18 12.76 24.98
CA ASN A 8 23.23 13.64 26.14
C ASN A 8 24.46 14.55 26.12
N MET A 9 24.25 15.85 26.30
CA MET A 9 25.28 16.72 26.88
C MET A 9 24.68 17.78 27.80
N ASN A 10 25.04 17.65 29.07
CA ASN A 10 24.81 18.59 30.16
C ASN A 10 25.36 19.99 29.80
N LEU A 11 24.56 21.04 29.98
CA LEU A 11 25.09 22.35 30.32
C LEU A 11 24.11 23.11 31.23
N LYS A 12 24.54 23.29 32.49
CA LYS A 12 23.93 24.18 33.47
C LYS A 12 24.00 25.63 32.98
N ARG A 13 22.91 26.41 33.14
CA ARG A 13 22.96 27.78 33.67
C ARG A 13 21.56 28.33 34.02
N LEU A 14 21.52 28.93 35.20
CA LEU A 14 20.46 29.74 35.83
C LEU A 14 19.84 30.78 34.87
N PHE A 15 18.55 31.10 35.05
CA PHE A 15 18.04 32.46 35.31
C PHE A 15 16.60 32.42 35.88
N LEU A 16 16.36 33.23 36.92
CA LEU A 16 15.10 33.41 37.67
C LEU A 16 14.02 34.19 36.89
N PRO A 17 12.74 34.15 37.32
CA PRO A 17 11.61 34.77 36.62
C PRO A 17 11.40 36.23 37.04
N VAL A 18 10.91 37.08 36.12
CA VAL A 18 10.35 38.39 36.45
C VAL A 18 8.86 38.41 36.10
N LEU A 19 8.08 38.47 37.17
CA LEU A 19 6.65 38.76 37.22
C LEU A 19 6.45 40.25 36.87
N ALA A 20 5.55 40.57 35.96
CA ALA A 20 5.03 41.93 35.81
C ALA A 20 3.50 41.90 35.65
N ILE A 21 2.85 42.28 36.75
CA ILE A 21 1.43 42.55 36.89
C ILE A 21 1.14 43.90 36.25
N LEU A 22 0.15 43.98 35.36
CA LEU A 22 -0.52 45.23 35.00
C LEU A 22 -2.04 45.01 34.97
N PHE A 23 -2.68 45.40 36.06
CA PHE A 23 -4.10 45.72 36.13
C PHE A 23 -4.30 47.16 35.62
N PHE A 24 -5.28 47.41 34.73
CA PHE A 24 -6.19 48.55 34.88
C PHE A 24 -7.36 48.47 33.90
N GLY A 25 -8.57 48.78 34.41
CA GLY A 25 -9.63 49.42 33.63
C GLY A 25 -10.81 48.56 33.21
N MET A 26 -11.76 48.33 34.12
CA MET A 26 -13.14 48.08 33.72
C MET A 26 -13.74 49.36 33.12
N MET A 27 -14.16 49.29 31.86
CA MET A 27 -15.20 50.15 31.31
C MET A 27 -16.16 49.27 30.51
N GLY A 28 -17.41 49.21 30.98
CA GLY A 28 -18.48 48.48 30.31
C GLY A 28 -18.84 49.13 28.97
N CYS A 29 -18.81 48.33 27.92
CA CYS A 29 -19.43 48.64 26.63
C CYS A 29 -20.49 47.58 26.33
N LYS A 30 -21.71 48.06 26.04
CA LYS A 30 -22.87 47.27 25.61
C LYS A 30 -22.48 46.26 24.52
N GLN A 31 -22.76 44.98 24.73
CA GLN A 31 -22.75 43.96 23.69
C GLN A 31 -23.66 44.41 22.54
N SER A 32 -23.07 44.81 21.42
CA SER A 32 -23.82 45.00 20.17
C SER A 32 -23.94 43.64 19.48
N LYS A 33 -25.13 43.35 18.95
CA LYS A 33 -25.43 42.15 18.14
C LYS A 33 -24.61 42.03 16.85
N THR A 34 -23.67 42.95 16.60
CA THR A 34 -22.83 43.01 15.40
C THR A 34 -21.58 42.12 15.48
N SER A 35 -21.04 41.79 16.66
CA SER A 35 -19.83 40.94 16.73
C SER A 35 -20.12 39.46 16.46
N LYS A 36 -21.32 38.98 16.78
CA LYS A 36 -21.77 37.61 16.45
C LYS A 36 -21.91 37.43 14.93
N ASN A 37 -22.53 38.39 14.25
CA ASN A 37 -22.65 38.37 12.78
C ASN A 37 -21.29 38.46 12.06
N MET A 38 -20.28 39.11 12.64
CA MET A 38 -18.93 39.15 12.03
C MET A 38 -18.17 37.85 12.23
N ALA A 39 -18.28 37.21 13.40
CA ALA A 39 -17.70 35.88 13.64
C ALA A 39 -18.41 34.79 12.82
N ASP A 40 -19.74 34.86 12.71
CA ASP A 40 -20.55 33.96 11.88
C ASP A 40 -20.28 34.20 10.37
N ASN A 41 -20.04 35.45 9.95
CA ASN A 41 -19.64 35.76 8.56
C ASN A 41 -18.17 35.45 8.26
N LEU A 42 -17.26 35.49 9.24
CA LEU A 42 -15.86 35.05 9.10
C LEU A 42 -15.78 33.51 9.06
N MET A 43 -16.64 32.82 9.81
CA MET A 43 -16.80 31.36 9.68
C MET A 43 -17.49 30.95 8.37
N ALA A 44 -18.25 31.85 7.73
CA ALA A 44 -18.83 31.65 6.40
C ALA A 44 -17.82 31.84 5.25
N MET A 45 -16.55 32.11 5.53
CA MET A 45 -15.47 32.24 4.53
C MET A 45 -14.24 31.37 4.84
N ALA A 46 -14.38 30.29 5.63
CA ALA A 46 -13.34 29.27 5.64
C ALA A 46 -13.44 28.49 4.32
N GLU A 47 -12.45 28.63 3.45
CA GLU A 47 -12.30 27.77 2.28
C GLU A 47 -12.28 26.29 2.73
N GLU A 48 -12.90 25.41 1.96
CA GLU A 48 -12.84 23.96 2.20
C GLU A 48 -11.38 23.52 2.37
N PRO A 49 -11.03 22.75 3.42
CA PRO A 49 -9.68 22.23 3.60
C PRO A 49 -9.24 21.35 2.41
N ARG A 50 -7.99 21.48 1.98
CA ARG A 50 -7.45 20.82 0.78
C ARG A 50 -6.11 20.15 1.02
N GLY A 51 -5.74 19.23 0.13
CA GLY A 51 -4.51 18.44 0.23
C GLY A 51 -4.38 17.82 1.61
N LYS A 52 -3.23 17.98 2.25
CA LYS A 52 -2.97 17.47 3.62
C LYS A 52 -3.97 17.91 4.70
N ASP A 53 -4.65 19.03 4.49
CA ASP A 53 -5.55 19.61 5.50
C ASP A 53 -6.98 19.03 5.40
N ASN A 54 -7.32 18.32 4.32
CA ASN A 54 -8.62 17.66 4.20
C ASN A 54 -8.68 16.37 5.02
N VAL A 55 -9.87 16.04 5.53
CA VAL A 55 -10.05 14.91 6.47
C VAL A 55 -9.80 13.54 5.81
N ALA A 56 -10.09 13.38 4.51
CA ALA A 56 -9.84 12.12 3.82
C ALA A 56 -8.33 11.84 3.69
N TYR A 57 -7.53 12.85 3.33
CA TYR A 57 -6.07 12.76 3.36
C TYR A 57 -5.58 12.35 4.75
N GLN A 58 -6.07 13.02 5.79
CA GLN A 58 -5.61 12.76 7.15
C GLN A 58 -5.91 11.33 7.61
N TRP A 59 -7.06 10.76 7.23
CA TRP A 59 -7.37 9.36 7.51
C TRP A 59 -6.57 8.37 6.67
N ALA A 60 -6.31 8.67 5.39
CA ALA A 60 -5.38 7.89 4.58
C ALA A 60 -3.96 7.88 5.18
N PHE A 61 -3.51 9.02 5.72
CA PHE A 61 -2.25 9.10 6.46
C PHE A 61 -2.26 8.19 7.71
N MET A 62 -3.36 8.19 8.48
CA MET A 62 -3.49 7.27 9.62
C MET A 62 -3.47 5.80 9.19
N ALA A 63 -4.01 5.45 8.02
CA ALA A 63 -3.96 4.10 7.48
C ALA A 63 -2.52 3.67 7.12
N LEU A 64 -1.71 4.60 6.62
CA LEU A 64 -0.28 4.38 6.37
C LEU A 64 0.51 4.18 7.66
N GLU A 65 0.26 5.00 8.68
CA GLU A 65 0.88 4.83 10.00
C GLU A 65 0.50 3.49 10.63
N GLY A 66 -0.78 3.11 10.57
CA GLY A 66 -1.27 1.80 11.02
C GLY A 66 -0.58 0.65 10.27
N THR A 67 -0.40 0.80 8.96
CA THR A 67 0.30 -0.21 8.14
C THR A 67 1.77 -0.35 8.53
N ALA A 68 2.47 0.76 8.72
CA ALA A 68 3.88 0.75 9.13
C ALA A 68 4.06 0.05 10.49
N LEU A 69 3.19 0.35 11.46
CA LEU A 69 3.21 -0.26 12.78
C LEU A 69 2.83 -1.75 12.74
N ASP A 70 1.86 -2.13 11.90
CA ASP A 70 1.48 -3.53 11.68
C ASP A 70 2.64 -4.33 11.07
N THR A 71 3.33 -3.79 10.07
CA THR A 71 4.50 -4.43 9.44
C THR A 71 5.62 -4.67 10.46
N ASP A 72 5.93 -3.70 11.33
CA ASP A 72 6.97 -3.87 12.35
C ASP A 72 6.60 -4.98 13.36
N ARG A 73 5.32 -5.12 13.70
CA ARG A 73 4.84 -6.13 14.67
C ARG A 73 4.68 -7.52 14.07
N PHE A 74 4.14 -7.63 12.87
CA PHE A 74 3.69 -8.90 12.28
C PHE A 74 4.46 -9.30 11.03
N LYS A 75 5.50 -8.55 10.66
CA LYS A 75 6.28 -8.69 9.43
C LYS A 75 5.44 -8.36 8.17
N PRO A 76 6.09 -8.12 7.01
CA PRO A 76 5.36 -7.76 5.78
C PRO A 76 4.38 -8.86 5.32
N ARG A 77 3.14 -8.47 5.03
CA ARG A 77 2.04 -9.33 4.56
C ARG A 77 1.25 -8.63 3.44
N PRO A 78 1.84 -8.48 2.22
CA PRO A 78 1.32 -7.59 1.16
C PRO A 78 -0.14 -7.83 0.78
N THR A 79 -0.53 -9.09 0.69
CA THR A 79 -1.91 -9.52 0.45
C THR A 79 -2.86 -9.01 1.53
N VAL A 80 -2.55 -9.26 2.80
CA VAL A 80 -3.34 -8.81 3.96
C VAL A 80 -3.43 -7.28 4.00
N THR A 81 -2.31 -6.59 3.86
CA THR A 81 -2.23 -5.13 3.90
C THR A 81 -3.04 -4.47 2.79
N SER A 82 -2.95 -4.97 1.56
CA SER A 82 -3.74 -4.43 0.44
C SER A 82 -5.24 -4.55 0.66
N ARG A 83 -5.69 -5.66 1.25
CA ARG A 83 -7.08 -5.85 1.64
C ARG A 83 -7.49 -4.87 2.73
N TYR A 84 -6.65 -4.63 3.74
CA TYR A 84 -6.97 -3.65 4.79
C TYR A 84 -7.19 -2.26 4.21
N LEU A 85 -6.24 -1.76 3.42
CA LEU A 85 -6.33 -0.42 2.81
C LEU A 85 -7.53 -0.32 1.85
N GLY A 86 -7.72 -1.32 0.98
CA GLY A 86 -8.88 -1.38 0.09
C GLY A 86 -10.22 -1.31 0.82
N LEU A 87 -10.36 -2.02 1.96
CA LEU A 87 -11.59 -2.03 2.74
C LEU A 87 -11.78 -0.76 3.58
N ILE A 88 -10.71 -0.14 4.09
CA ILE A 88 -10.77 1.16 4.77
C ILE A 88 -11.24 2.25 3.80
N CYS A 89 -10.61 2.34 2.63
CA CYS A 89 -11.00 3.31 1.61
C CYS A 89 -12.41 3.05 1.07
N THR A 90 -12.83 1.78 0.99
CA THR A 90 -14.23 1.42 0.66
C THR A 90 -15.22 1.91 1.72
N ALA A 91 -14.91 1.76 3.02
CA ALA A 91 -15.78 2.26 4.08
C ALA A 91 -15.93 3.79 4.02
N MET A 92 -14.83 4.51 3.78
CA MET A 92 -14.85 5.97 3.57
C MET A 92 -15.70 6.35 2.36
N PHE A 93 -15.52 5.66 1.23
CA PHE A 93 -16.29 5.87 0.01
C PHE A 93 -17.78 5.65 0.23
N ASP A 94 -18.16 4.53 0.84
CA ASP A 94 -19.55 4.19 1.11
C ASP A 94 -20.24 5.24 1.98
N ALA A 95 -19.59 5.69 3.05
CA ALA A 95 -20.10 6.76 3.90
C ALA A 95 -20.29 8.07 3.11
N TRP A 96 -19.28 8.46 2.32
CA TRP A 96 -19.31 9.66 1.49
C TRP A 96 -20.43 9.62 0.44
N THR A 97 -20.73 8.47 -0.16
CA THR A 97 -21.77 8.37 -1.21
C THR A 97 -23.16 8.80 -0.77
N ARG A 98 -23.44 8.82 0.55
CA ARG A 98 -24.73 9.28 1.08
C ARG A 98 -24.86 10.80 1.08
N PHE A 99 -23.78 11.51 0.81
CA PHE A 99 -23.71 12.96 0.71
C PHE A 99 -23.39 13.45 -0.71
N ASP A 100 -23.04 12.55 -1.63
CA ASP A 100 -22.86 12.87 -3.05
C ASP A 100 -24.21 12.86 -3.81
N GLU A 101 -24.29 13.60 -4.90
CA GLU A 101 -25.51 13.75 -5.71
C GLU A 101 -25.85 12.52 -6.55
N LYS A 102 -24.89 11.64 -6.88
CA LYS A 102 -25.09 10.55 -7.85
C LYS A 102 -24.53 9.22 -7.38
N ALA A 103 -23.48 9.25 -6.57
CA ALA A 103 -22.75 8.06 -6.16
C ALA A 103 -23.62 7.03 -5.42
N GLN A 104 -23.26 5.77 -5.61
CA GLN A 104 -23.85 4.59 -5.01
C GLN A 104 -22.79 3.83 -4.21
N PRO A 105 -23.11 3.39 -2.99
CA PRO A 105 -22.18 2.65 -2.15
C PRO A 105 -22.04 1.22 -2.68
N LEU A 106 -20.92 0.59 -2.34
CA LEU A 106 -20.67 -0.82 -2.63
C LEU A 106 -21.41 -1.74 -1.64
N TYR A 107 -21.32 -1.44 -0.33
CA TYR A 107 -21.86 -2.27 0.76
C TYR A 107 -22.93 -1.57 1.62
N LEU A 108 -22.92 -0.23 1.74
CA LEU A 108 -23.90 0.55 2.50
C LEU A 108 -25.28 0.62 1.79
N LYS A 109 -25.86 -0.54 1.50
CA LYS A 109 -27.18 -0.67 0.87
C LYS A 109 -28.29 -0.44 1.88
N GLY A 110 -29.43 0.08 1.42
CA GLY A 110 -30.60 0.33 2.28
C GLY A 110 -30.48 1.58 3.17
N VAL A 111 -29.45 2.41 2.97
CA VAL A 111 -29.32 3.72 3.61
C VAL A 111 -29.62 4.80 2.58
N ASP A 112 -30.64 5.60 2.86
CA ASP A 112 -31.05 6.69 1.99
C ASP A 112 -29.97 7.77 1.88
N ARG A 113 -29.90 8.39 0.70
CA ARG A 113 -29.07 9.57 0.51
C ARG A 113 -29.62 10.72 1.34
N PHE A 114 -28.73 11.51 1.93
CA PHE A 114 -29.13 12.65 2.73
C PHE A 114 -29.92 13.68 1.89
N PRO A 115 -30.87 14.40 2.50
CA PRO A 115 -31.48 15.57 1.87
C PRO A 115 -30.41 16.58 1.43
N GLU A 116 -30.61 17.24 0.29
CA GLU A 116 -29.61 18.14 -0.32
C GLU A 116 -29.06 19.18 0.64
N ASN A 117 -29.92 19.82 1.45
CA ASN A 117 -29.54 20.81 2.45
C ASN A 117 -28.71 20.25 3.63
N LYS A 118 -28.60 18.92 3.76
CA LYS A 118 -27.77 18.24 4.76
C LYS A 118 -26.51 17.62 4.16
N ARG A 119 -26.27 17.74 2.84
CA ARG A 119 -25.05 17.28 2.16
C ARG A 119 -23.86 18.23 2.33
N THR A 120 -23.70 18.77 3.53
CA THR A 120 -22.67 19.77 3.86
C THR A 120 -21.30 19.11 4.04
N LEU A 121 -20.22 19.87 3.83
CA LEU A 121 -18.84 19.42 4.07
C LEU A 121 -18.67 18.85 5.48
N LYS A 122 -19.16 19.57 6.50
CA LYS A 122 -19.09 19.13 7.90
C LYS A 122 -19.70 17.74 8.11
N ASN A 123 -20.85 17.45 7.49
CA ASN A 123 -21.47 16.14 7.64
C ASN A 123 -20.69 15.04 6.90
N LYS A 124 -20.10 15.36 5.73
CA LYS A 124 -19.18 14.46 5.03
C LYS A 124 -17.97 14.13 5.87
N GLU A 125 -17.30 15.14 6.44
CA GLU A 125 -16.13 14.98 7.30
C GLU A 125 -16.41 14.09 8.51
N ILE A 126 -17.56 14.28 9.17
CA ILE A 126 -18.00 13.44 10.28
C ILE A 126 -18.19 11.99 9.81
N ALA A 127 -18.99 11.77 8.77
CA ALA A 127 -19.31 10.41 8.31
C ALA A 127 -18.07 9.65 7.83
N VAL A 128 -17.22 10.28 7.02
CA VAL A 128 -15.95 9.71 6.57
C VAL A 128 -15.05 9.39 7.75
N SER A 129 -14.99 10.25 8.78
CA SER A 129 -14.17 10.01 9.96
C SER A 129 -14.61 8.80 10.77
N TYR A 130 -15.91 8.65 11.03
CA TYR A 130 -16.41 7.47 11.73
C TYR A 130 -16.19 6.19 10.91
N ALA A 131 -16.38 6.24 9.58
CA ALA A 131 -16.12 5.10 8.73
C ALA A 131 -14.64 4.67 8.75
N ALA A 132 -13.72 5.62 8.56
CA ALA A 132 -12.28 5.38 8.63
C ALA A 132 -11.88 4.85 10.01
N TYR A 133 -12.31 5.52 11.09
CA TYR A 133 -11.98 5.14 12.46
C TYR A 133 -12.40 3.69 12.79
N ARG A 134 -13.63 3.32 12.44
CA ARG A 134 -14.16 1.97 12.72
C ARG A 134 -13.43 0.91 11.91
N ALA A 135 -13.18 1.15 10.62
CA ALA A 135 -12.42 0.23 9.78
C ALA A 135 -10.96 0.08 10.25
N LEU A 136 -10.27 1.19 10.57
CA LEU A 136 -8.90 1.18 11.08
C LEU A 136 -8.80 0.43 12.41
N LYS A 137 -9.75 0.65 13.32
CA LYS A 137 -9.82 -0.05 14.61
C LYS A 137 -10.00 -1.56 14.44
N GLU A 138 -10.69 -2.00 13.39
CA GLU A 138 -10.86 -3.42 13.08
C GLU A 138 -9.57 -4.04 12.54
N TYR A 139 -9.03 -3.47 11.46
CA TYR A 139 -7.92 -4.08 10.73
C TYR A 139 -6.56 -3.87 11.40
N TYR A 140 -6.37 -2.75 12.10
CA TYR A 140 -5.17 -2.41 12.87
C TYR A 140 -5.50 -2.30 14.35
N TYR A 141 -6.17 -3.33 14.91
CA TYR A 141 -6.68 -3.33 16.29
C TYR A 141 -5.63 -3.00 17.36
N SER A 142 -4.37 -3.36 17.11
CA SER A 142 -3.23 -3.09 18.01
C SER A 142 -2.92 -1.59 18.17
N ASP A 143 -3.37 -0.75 17.22
CA ASP A 143 -3.19 0.71 17.20
C ASP A 143 -4.50 1.47 17.44
N SER A 144 -5.52 0.82 17.99
CA SER A 144 -6.83 1.45 18.21
C SER A 144 -6.78 2.75 19.03
N THR A 145 -5.81 2.90 19.94
CA THR A 145 -5.58 4.14 20.70
C THR A 145 -5.17 5.31 19.79
N LEU A 146 -4.30 5.06 18.82
CA LEU A 146 -3.83 6.07 17.87
C LEU A 146 -5.01 6.67 17.08
N PHE A 147 -5.91 5.81 16.58
CA PHE A 147 -7.08 6.27 15.83
C PHE A 147 -8.14 6.93 16.73
N LYS A 148 -8.23 6.50 17.99
CA LYS A 148 -9.09 7.15 19.00
C LYS A 148 -8.63 8.57 19.30
N GLU A 149 -7.34 8.79 19.46
CA GLU A 149 -6.76 10.12 19.66
C GLU A 149 -7.03 11.04 18.46
N LYS A 150 -6.98 10.49 17.23
CA LYS A 150 -7.36 11.23 16.03
C LYS A 150 -8.82 11.69 16.05
N MET A 151 -9.77 10.83 16.46
CA MET A 151 -11.18 11.22 16.62
C MET A 151 -11.35 12.38 17.61
N ILE A 152 -10.68 12.29 18.76
CA ILE A 152 -10.71 13.33 19.80
C ILE A 152 -10.13 14.64 19.26
N ALA A 153 -9.03 14.59 18.52
CA ALA A 153 -8.41 15.75 17.90
C ALA A 153 -9.31 16.43 16.86
N LEU A 154 -10.19 15.68 16.19
CA LEU A 154 -11.23 16.21 15.30
C LEU A 154 -12.48 16.72 16.06
N GLY A 155 -12.51 16.64 17.39
CA GLY A 155 -13.67 17.01 18.21
C GLY A 155 -14.84 16.03 18.11
N LEU A 156 -14.58 14.79 17.68
CA LEU A 156 -15.59 13.74 17.55
C LEU A 156 -15.54 12.79 18.76
N ASP A 157 -16.68 12.21 19.12
CA ASP A 157 -16.77 11.23 20.19
C ASP A 157 -16.45 9.81 19.68
N PRO A 158 -15.29 9.23 20.01
CA PRO A 158 -14.94 7.87 19.56
C PRO A 158 -15.87 6.78 20.12
N GLU A 159 -16.58 7.05 21.21
CA GLU A 159 -17.50 6.10 21.83
C GLU A 159 -18.91 6.15 21.21
N ASN A 160 -19.19 7.09 20.30
CA ASN A 160 -20.47 7.13 19.59
C ASN A 160 -20.61 5.97 18.61
N GLN A 161 -21.42 4.98 18.99
CA GLN A 161 -21.75 3.80 18.20
C GLN A 161 -23.17 3.87 17.60
N SER A 162 -23.73 5.07 17.43
CA SER A 162 -25.04 5.26 16.80
C SER A 162 -25.09 4.53 15.46
N ARG A 163 -26.23 3.90 15.20
CA ARG A 163 -26.60 3.30 13.91
C ARG A 163 -27.76 4.05 13.25
N ASP A 164 -28.07 5.25 13.73
CA ASP A 164 -29.11 6.10 13.15
C ASP A 164 -28.63 6.64 11.80
N ALA A 165 -29.14 6.04 10.73
CA ALA A 165 -28.82 6.42 9.35
C ALA A 165 -29.22 7.87 8.99
N SER A 166 -29.94 8.58 9.85
CA SER A 166 -30.27 10.00 9.66
C SER A 166 -29.22 10.97 10.22
N THR A 167 -28.19 10.48 10.91
CA THR A 167 -27.03 11.27 11.39
C THR A 167 -25.74 10.90 10.66
N PRO A 168 -24.79 11.84 10.47
CA PRO A 168 -23.53 11.54 9.80
C PRO A 168 -22.67 10.52 10.56
N GLU A 169 -22.71 10.51 11.90
CA GLU A 169 -22.03 9.51 12.73
C GLU A 169 -22.59 8.11 12.47
N GLY A 170 -23.93 7.99 12.41
CA GLY A 170 -24.58 6.72 12.13
C GLY A 170 -24.28 6.19 10.73
N VAL A 171 -24.26 7.07 9.72
CA VAL A 171 -23.80 6.70 8.37
C VAL A 171 -22.37 6.17 8.38
N GLY A 172 -21.44 6.86 9.03
CA GLY A 172 -20.04 6.43 9.09
C GLY A 172 -19.86 5.09 9.80
N ASN A 173 -20.51 4.92 10.96
CA ASN A 173 -20.49 3.66 11.71
C ASN A 173 -21.08 2.50 10.89
N LEU A 174 -22.22 2.72 10.22
CA LEU A 174 -22.86 1.72 9.37
C LEU A 174 -22.02 1.35 8.16
N ALA A 175 -21.36 2.32 7.52
CA ALA A 175 -20.50 2.06 6.36
C ALA A 175 -19.38 1.09 6.71
N ALA A 176 -18.64 1.35 7.78
CA ALA A 176 -17.58 0.46 8.24
C ALA A 176 -18.11 -0.91 8.67
N ASP A 177 -19.18 -0.94 9.47
CA ASP A 177 -19.78 -2.18 9.96
C ASP A 177 -20.23 -3.09 8.80
N LEU A 178 -20.91 -2.54 7.80
CA LEU A 178 -21.38 -3.32 6.66
C LEU A 178 -20.24 -3.80 5.76
N VAL A 179 -19.19 -2.99 5.57
CA VAL A 179 -17.98 -3.42 4.85
C VAL A 179 -17.31 -4.57 5.62
N ILE A 180 -17.03 -4.41 6.92
CA ILE A 180 -16.37 -5.43 7.75
C ILE A 180 -17.18 -6.74 7.73
N ASN A 181 -18.48 -6.66 7.98
CA ASN A 181 -19.35 -7.84 8.03
C ASN A 181 -19.44 -8.55 6.67
N ALA A 182 -19.57 -7.80 5.57
CA ALA A 182 -19.61 -8.40 4.23
C ALA A 182 -18.30 -9.10 3.85
N ARG A 183 -17.18 -8.70 4.49
CA ARG A 183 -15.84 -9.21 4.20
C ARG A 183 -15.28 -10.17 5.24
N LYS A 184 -16.02 -10.41 6.33
CA LYS A 184 -15.58 -11.27 7.44
C LYS A 184 -15.13 -12.66 6.98
N ASN A 185 -15.90 -13.27 6.09
CA ASN A 185 -15.69 -14.63 5.58
C ASN A 185 -15.43 -14.64 4.06
N ASP A 186 -14.67 -13.66 3.57
CA ASP A 186 -14.41 -13.50 2.15
C ASP A 186 -13.31 -14.41 1.59
N GLY A 187 -12.85 -15.40 2.33
CA GLY A 187 -11.74 -16.29 1.94
C GLY A 187 -10.37 -15.85 2.46
N SER A 188 -10.23 -14.68 3.08
CA SER A 188 -8.96 -14.22 3.67
C SER A 188 -8.58 -14.96 4.96
N ASN A 189 -9.53 -15.63 5.61
CA ASN A 189 -9.35 -16.29 6.90
C ASN A 189 -8.78 -15.38 8.00
N GLN A 190 -9.09 -14.08 7.96
CA GLN A 190 -8.58 -13.08 8.92
C GLN A 190 -8.82 -13.49 10.39
N TYR A 191 -9.96 -14.10 10.69
CA TYR A 191 -10.33 -14.46 12.06
C TYR A 191 -9.99 -15.92 12.44
N GLY A 192 -9.36 -16.69 11.54
CA GLY A 192 -9.05 -18.10 11.80
C GLY A 192 -10.31 -18.96 12.00
N GLU A 193 -11.43 -18.57 11.39
CA GLU A 193 -12.74 -19.22 11.53
C GLU A 193 -12.94 -20.35 10.50
N VAL A 194 -12.08 -20.47 9.48
CA VAL A 194 -12.15 -21.60 8.52
C VAL A 194 -11.76 -22.90 9.22
N GLU A 195 -12.49 -23.99 8.94
CA GLU A 195 -12.22 -25.32 9.49
C GLU A 195 -10.73 -25.72 9.35
N GLY A 196 -10.16 -26.27 10.42
CA GLY A 196 -8.74 -26.62 10.51
C GLY A 196 -7.82 -25.49 11.02
N SER A 197 -8.27 -24.24 11.00
CA SER A 197 -7.44 -23.09 11.42
C SER A 197 -7.19 -23.02 12.93
N ASN A 198 -8.03 -23.65 13.76
CA ASN A 198 -7.94 -23.63 15.23
C ASN A 198 -7.82 -22.21 15.82
N GLY A 199 -8.50 -21.23 15.22
CA GLY A 199 -8.44 -19.83 15.65
C GLY A 199 -7.16 -19.09 15.26
N GLN A 200 -6.28 -19.67 14.44
CA GLN A 200 -5.09 -19.00 13.91
C GLN A 200 -5.48 -18.07 12.75
N PRO A 201 -5.32 -16.74 12.88
CA PRO A 201 -5.54 -15.79 11.80
C PRO A 201 -4.69 -16.12 10.58
N TYR A 202 -5.28 -15.98 9.39
CA TYR A 202 -4.62 -16.16 8.10
C TYR A 202 -4.00 -17.55 7.88
N PHE A 203 -4.44 -18.56 8.62
CA PHE A 203 -4.02 -19.94 8.43
C PHE A 203 -4.30 -20.41 7.00
N ASP A 204 -3.34 -21.14 6.42
CA ASP A 204 -3.52 -21.77 5.11
C ASP A 204 -4.46 -22.98 5.19
N TYR A 205 -5.71 -22.76 4.80
CA TYR A 205 -6.74 -23.79 4.73
C TYR A 205 -6.74 -24.57 3.40
N THR A 206 -5.77 -24.33 2.52
CA THR A 206 -5.65 -25.02 1.22
C THR A 206 -4.64 -26.15 1.22
N ASN A 207 -3.88 -26.30 2.31
CA ASN A 207 -2.82 -27.29 2.46
C ASN A 207 -1.81 -27.21 1.29
N TYR A 208 -1.45 -25.99 0.88
CA TYR A 208 -0.47 -25.83 -0.17
C TYR A 208 0.87 -26.40 0.28
N ALA A 209 1.45 -27.25 -0.56
CA ALA A 209 2.79 -27.77 -0.40
C ALA A 209 3.58 -27.53 -1.68
N PRO A 210 4.75 -26.87 -1.63
CA PRO A 210 5.58 -26.69 -2.81
C PRO A 210 6.09 -28.05 -3.30
N VAL A 211 6.28 -28.17 -4.62
CA VAL A 211 6.87 -29.38 -5.20
C VAL A 211 8.31 -29.57 -4.74
N ASN A 212 9.06 -28.47 -4.62
CA ASN A 212 10.40 -28.49 -4.08
C ASN A 212 10.38 -28.27 -2.58
N ASP A 213 11.14 -29.08 -1.84
CA ASP A 213 11.42 -28.81 -0.45
C ASP A 213 12.57 -27.78 -0.30
N ILE A 214 12.74 -27.27 0.91
CA ILE A 214 13.69 -26.18 1.17
C ILE A 214 15.16 -26.56 0.93
N ASP A 215 15.49 -27.85 1.05
CA ASP A 215 16.84 -28.38 0.90
C ASP A 215 17.08 -28.98 -0.50
N ARG A 216 16.03 -29.39 -1.20
CA ARG A 216 16.11 -30.11 -2.47
C ARG A 216 15.20 -29.49 -3.55
N ASN A 217 15.84 -29.03 -4.62
CA ASN A 217 15.17 -28.61 -5.84
C ASN A 217 15.06 -29.80 -6.81
N ILE A 218 13.87 -30.39 -6.94
CA ILE A 218 13.60 -31.55 -7.81
C ILE A 218 12.97 -31.18 -9.15
N ASP A 219 12.32 -30.02 -9.23
CA ASP A 219 11.76 -29.46 -10.46
C ASP A 219 12.10 -27.98 -10.55
N LEU A 220 13.02 -27.65 -11.46
CA LEU A 220 13.52 -26.29 -11.60
C LEU A 220 12.47 -25.30 -12.10
N ASN A 221 11.37 -25.74 -12.72
CA ASN A 221 10.27 -24.85 -13.10
C ASN A 221 9.39 -24.46 -11.92
N ARG A 222 9.51 -25.16 -10.78
CA ARG A 222 8.65 -24.97 -9.61
C ARG A 222 9.32 -24.13 -8.54
N TRP A 223 8.53 -23.40 -7.76
CA TRP A 223 9.02 -22.58 -6.67
C TRP A 223 9.71 -23.45 -5.61
N GLN A 224 10.79 -22.92 -5.05
CA GLN A 224 11.51 -23.52 -3.94
C GLN A 224 11.55 -22.52 -2.78
N PRO A 225 11.10 -22.91 -1.57
CA PRO A 225 11.26 -22.08 -0.38
C PRO A 225 12.75 -21.89 -0.04
N LYS A 226 13.07 -20.81 0.67
CA LYS A 226 14.45 -20.47 1.07
C LYS A 226 14.50 -20.10 2.54
N TYR A 227 15.62 -20.44 3.17
CA TYR A 227 15.89 -20.05 4.55
C TYR A 227 16.26 -18.57 4.64
N PHE A 228 15.71 -17.89 5.64
CA PHE A 228 16.11 -16.55 6.03
C PHE A 228 16.90 -16.62 7.33
N ILE A 229 17.62 -15.54 7.64
CA ILE A 229 18.39 -15.39 8.86
C ILE A 229 17.88 -14.16 9.59
N ASP A 230 17.38 -14.31 10.82
CA ASP A 230 16.92 -13.16 11.62
C ASP A 230 18.09 -12.31 12.15
N GLU A 231 17.78 -11.22 12.85
CA GLU A 231 18.78 -10.29 13.39
C GLU A 231 19.67 -10.97 14.45
N GLU A 232 19.16 -12.01 15.11
CA GLU A 232 19.89 -12.84 16.08
C GLU A 232 20.75 -13.94 15.42
N GLY A 233 20.69 -14.09 14.10
CA GLY A 233 21.44 -15.08 13.34
C GLY A 233 20.76 -16.46 13.24
N ASN A 234 19.51 -16.61 13.70
CA ASN A 234 18.78 -17.86 13.60
C ASN A 234 18.24 -18.07 12.19
N LYS A 235 18.43 -19.30 11.69
CA LYS A 235 17.96 -19.74 10.40
C LYS A 235 16.51 -20.26 10.50
N TYR A 236 15.59 -19.73 9.69
CA TYR A 236 14.18 -20.15 9.69
C TYR A 236 13.58 -20.25 8.28
N ASN A 237 12.52 -21.04 8.15
CA ASN A 237 11.72 -21.14 6.91
C ASN A 237 10.45 -20.29 7.06
N PRO A 238 10.27 -19.23 6.26
CA PRO A 238 9.07 -18.39 6.33
C PRO A 238 7.79 -19.07 5.81
N GLY A 239 7.90 -20.18 5.06
CA GLY A 239 6.76 -20.79 4.38
C GLY A 239 6.21 -19.95 3.23
N CYS A 240 5.22 -20.45 2.48
CA CYS A 240 4.58 -19.64 1.44
C CYS A 240 3.59 -18.65 2.06
N LEU A 241 3.73 -17.37 1.74
CA LEU A 241 2.83 -16.35 2.27
C LEU A 241 1.44 -16.43 1.61
N THR A 242 0.41 -16.70 2.42
CA THR A 242 -1.02 -16.70 2.03
C THR A 242 -1.29 -17.41 0.68
N PRO A 243 -0.96 -18.70 0.51
CA PRO A 243 -1.04 -19.43 -0.77
C PRO A 243 -2.47 -19.66 -1.29
N TYR A 244 -3.47 -19.17 -0.55
CA TYR A 244 -4.89 -19.27 -0.85
C TYR A 244 -5.50 -17.93 -1.26
N TRP A 245 -4.71 -16.87 -1.41
CA TRP A 245 -5.26 -15.51 -1.58
C TRP A 245 -6.09 -15.32 -2.85
N GLN A 246 -5.89 -16.15 -3.88
CA GLN A 246 -6.74 -16.24 -5.07
C GLN A 246 -8.19 -16.65 -4.78
N LYS A 247 -8.45 -17.23 -3.59
CA LYS A 247 -9.78 -17.58 -3.10
C LYS A 247 -10.46 -16.43 -2.35
N VAL A 248 -9.74 -15.33 -2.09
CA VAL A 248 -10.37 -14.12 -1.53
C VAL A 248 -11.35 -13.59 -2.58
N LYS A 249 -12.60 -13.39 -2.17
CA LYS A 249 -13.64 -12.82 -3.02
C LYS A 249 -13.15 -11.47 -3.55
N PRO A 250 -13.12 -11.21 -4.87
CA PRO A 250 -12.72 -9.90 -5.34
C PRO A 250 -13.66 -8.78 -4.88
N LEU A 251 -13.20 -7.54 -4.96
CA LEU A 251 -13.95 -6.34 -4.59
C LEU A 251 -14.80 -5.84 -5.76
N LEU A 252 -14.19 -5.62 -6.93
CA LEU A 252 -14.84 -5.16 -8.17
C LEU A 252 -14.58 -6.08 -9.38
N LEU A 253 -13.59 -6.97 -9.34
CA LEU A 253 -13.47 -8.06 -10.31
C LEU A 253 -14.59 -9.10 -10.15
N GLU A 254 -14.80 -9.89 -11.19
CA GLU A 254 -15.75 -11.02 -11.20
C GLU A 254 -15.10 -12.29 -10.66
N THR A 255 -13.88 -12.60 -11.13
CA THR A 255 -13.08 -13.74 -10.66
C THR A 255 -11.62 -13.34 -10.52
N ALA A 256 -10.86 -14.09 -9.72
CA ALA A 256 -9.43 -13.86 -9.55
C ALA A 256 -8.63 -14.12 -10.84
N ASP A 257 -9.15 -14.96 -11.74
CA ASP A 257 -8.42 -15.45 -12.91
C ASP A 257 -8.84 -14.85 -14.25
N GLN A 258 -9.80 -13.91 -14.25
CA GLN A 258 -10.33 -13.32 -15.49
C GLN A 258 -9.26 -12.64 -16.36
N PHE A 259 -8.12 -12.26 -15.77
CA PHE A 259 -6.99 -11.65 -16.46
C PHE A 259 -5.69 -12.47 -16.32
N ARG A 260 -5.75 -13.73 -15.88
CA ARG A 260 -4.57 -14.58 -15.70
C ARG A 260 -3.71 -14.57 -16.97
N PRO A 261 -2.44 -14.13 -16.91
CA PRO A 261 -1.55 -14.15 -18.06
C PRO A 261 -1.26 -15.58 -18.55
N GLY A 262 -0.75 -15.69 -19.77
CA GLY A 262 -0.24 -16.96 -20.31
C GLY A 262 0.93 -17.54 -19.49
N PRO A 263 1.42 -18.74 -19.82
CA PRO A 263 2.46 -19.38 -19.05
C PRO A 263 3.81 -18.62 -19.11
N PRO A 264 4.62 -18.67 -18.04
CA PRO A 264 5.98 -18.13 -18.04
C PRO A 264 6.91 -18.92 -18.98
N PRO A 265 8.08 -18.36 -19.36
CA PRO A 265 9.09 -19.10 -20.11
C PRO A 265 9.62 -20.29 -19.29
N MET A 266 9.71 -21.47 -19.89
CA MET A 266 10.12 -22.69 -19.19
C MET A 266 11.63 -22.93 -19.27
N VAL A 267 12.15 -23.72 -18.33
CA VAL A 267 13.54 -24.20 -18.34
C VAL A 267 13.89 -24.85 -19.67
N GLY A 268 15.03 -24.47 -20.23
CA GLY A 268 15.48 -24.89 -21.56
C GLY A 268 15.02 -24.02 -22.72
N SER A 269 14.19 -22.99 -22.48
CA SER A 269 13.87 -21.98 -23.51
C SER A 269 14.95 -20.92 -23.65
N GLU A 270 15.17 -20.43 -24.88
CA GLU A 270 16.09 -19.33 -25.18
C GLU A 270 15.67 -18.03 -24.46
N GLN A 271 14.37 -17.80 -24.32
CA GLN A 271 13.86 -16.64 -23.58
C GLN A 271 14.31 -16.67 -22.13
N LEU A 272 14.14 -17.80 -21.42
CA LEU A 272 14.52 -17.89 -20.02
C LEU A 272 16.03 -17.72 -19.83
N GLU A 273 16.84 -18.29 -20.71
CA GLU A 273 18.30 -18.13 -20.66
C GLU A 273 18.72 -16.65 -20.73
N LYS A 274 18.12 -15.89 -21.66
CA LYS A 274 18.39 -14.46 -21.80
C LYS A 274 17.94 -13.65 -20.59
N GLU A 275 16.76 -13.93 -20.05
CA GLU A 275 16.23 -13.19 -18.91
C GLU A 275 16.98 -13.53 -17.59
N VAL A 276 17.50 -14.74 -17.45
CA VAL A 276 18.38 -15.10 -16.32
C VAL A 276 19.74 -14.39 -16.43
N GLN A 277 20.30 -14.30 -17.64
CA GLN A 277 21.51 -13.51 -17.89
C GLN A 277 21.26 -12.02 -17.60
N GLU A 278 20.09 -11.47 -17.99
CA GLU A 278 19.71 -10.09 -17.72
C GLU A 278 19.69 -9.76 -16.21
N VAL A 279 19.19 -10.68 -15.37
CA VAL A 279 19.23 -10.52 -13.91
C VAL A 279 20.67 -10.31 -13.39
N ILE A 280 21.61 -11.11 -13.89
CA ILE A 280 23.02 -11.03 -13.47
C ILE A 280 23.65 -9.75 -14.01
N ASP A 281 23.43 -9.43 -15.29
CA ASP A 281 24.01 -8.26 -15.94
C ASP A 281 23.52 -6.96 -15.30
N LEU A 282 22.23 -6.86 -14.99
CA LEU A 282 21.67 -5.70 -14.29
C LEU A 282 22.23 -5.58 -12.87
N GLN A 283 22.31 -6.69 -12.12
CA GLN A 283 22.86 -6.65 -10.77
C GLN A 283 24.35 -6.25 -10.79
N ALA A 284 25.16 -6.83 -11.69
CA ALA A 284 26.59 -6.56 -11.80
C ALA A 284 26.92 -5.10 -12.14
N ASN A 285 25.94 -4.37 -12.69
CA ASN A 285 26.04 -2.98 -13.14
C ASN A 285 25.09 -2.03 -12.36
N LEU A 286 24.68 -2.38 -11.13
CA LEU A 286 23.92 -1.47 -10.27
C LEU A 286 24.67 -0.15 -10.04
N THR A 287 24.08 0.95 -10.51
CA THR A 287 24.51 2.31 -10.14
C THR A 287 23.96 2.69 -8.76
N PRO A 288 24.47 3.76 -8.13
CA PRO A 288 23.89 4.30 -6.90
C PRO A 288 22.39 4.59 -7.02
N GLU A 289 21.94 5.16 -8.14
CA GLU A 289 20.51 5.41 -8.42
C GLU A 289 19.71 4.10 -8.49
N ASN A 290 20.26 3.07 -9.14
CA ASN A 290 19.61 1.75 -9.22
C ASN A 290 19.49 1.11 -7.83
N LYS A 291 20.54 1.16 -7.00
CA LYS A 291 20.47 0.68 -5.61
C LYS A 291 19.39 1.42 -4.82
N ALA A 292 19.38 2.75 -4.88
CA ALA A 292 18.38 3.57 -4.21
C ALA A 292 16.95 3.24 -4.67
N LEU A 293 16.73 3.06 -5.97
CA LEU A 293 15.43 2.66 -6.51
C LEU A 293 15.00 1.27 -6.05
N VAL A 294 15.91 0.28 -6.07
CA VAL A 294 15.64 -1.08 -5.58
C VAL A 294 15.22 -1.06 -4.11
N GLU A 295 15.94 -0.30 -3.28
CA GLU A 295 15.66 -0.14 -1.86
C GLU A 295 14.34 0.58 -1.62
N PHE A 296 14.11 1.69 -2.31
CA PHE A 296 12.89 2.48 -2.21
C PHE A 296 11.63 1.68 -2.54
N MET A 297 11.68 0.89 -3.61
CA MET A 297 10.55 0.04 -4.04
C MET A 297 10.40 -1.23 -3.21
N ARG A 298 11.49 -1.74 -2.62
CA ARG A 298 11.43 -2.83 -1.63
C ARG A 298 10.80 -2.36 -0.32
N ASP A 299 10.99 -1.08 0.01
CA ASP A 299 10.70 -0.48 1.31
C ASP A 299 11.63 -1.04 2.41
N GLY A 300 11.50 -0.52 3.64
CA GLY A 300 12.37 -0.84 4.77
C GLY A 300 11.63 -1.09 6.09
N PRO A 301 12.28 -0.89 7.24
CA PRO A 301 11.59 -0.81 8.54
C PRO A 301 10.44 0.20 8.46
N LYS A 302 9.33 -0.05 9.17
CA LYS A 302 8.09 0.74 9.03
C LYS A 302 7.53 0.75 7.60
N SER A 303 7.73 -0.35 6.86
CA SER A 303 7.22 -0.47 5.51
C SER A 303 5.69 -0.36 5.47
N VAL A 304 5.21 0.44 4.52
CA VAL A 304 3.78 0.52 4.17
C VAL A 304 3.39 -0.49 3.09
N GLN A 305 4.36 -1.29 2.65
CA GLN A 305 4.25 -2.33 1.63
C GLN A 305 3.75 -1.75 0.29
N GLN A 306 3.47 -2.58 -0.71
CA GLN A 306 3.28 -2.08 -2.07
C GLN A 306 1.98 -1.28 -2.21
N ALA A 307 0.88 -1.75 -1.61
CA ALA A 307 -0.38 -1.01 -1.61
C ALA A 307 -0.23 0.35 -0.90
N GLY A 308 0.34 0.37 0.30
CA GLY A 308 0.55 1.63 1.02
C GLY A 308 1.58 2.56 0.35
N HIS A 309 2.54 2.05 -0.41
CA HIS A 309 3.44 2.89 -1.21
C HIS A 309 2.64 3.65 -2.28
N TRP A 310 1.71 2.98 -2.96
CA TRP A 310 0.83 3.63 -3.94
C TRP A 310 -0.22 4.54 -3.30
N LEU A 311 -0.65 4.28 -2.06
CA LEU A 311 -1.43 5.24 -1.28
C LEU A 311 -0.62 6.49 -0.92
N LYS A 312 0.68 6.38 -0.61
CA LYS A 312 1.57 7.54 -0.44
C LYS A 312 1.67 8.37 -1.73
N PHE A 313 1.85 7.72 -2.88
CA PHE A 313 1.83 8.43 -4.16
C PHE A 313 0.49 9.10 -4.45
N ALA A 314 -0.63 8.48 -4.09
CA ALA A 314 -1.94 9.12 -4.17
C ALA A 314 -2.02 10.36 -3.23
N GLN A 315 -1.40 10.33 -2.05
CA GLN A 315 -1.29 11.51 -1.18
C GLN A 315 -0.41 12.62 -1.80
N ASP A 316 0.66 12.26 -2.50
CA ASP A 316 1.46 13.22 -3.25
C ASP A 316 0.64 13.89 -4.35
N VAL A 317 -0.19 13.12 -5.08
CA VAL A 317 -1.15 13.66 -6.06
C VAL A 317 -2.16 14.60 -5.40
N SER A 318 -2.75 14.20 -4.26
CA SER A 318 -3.67 15.06 -3.49
C SER A 318 -3.06 16.42 -3.12
N THR A 319 -1.79 16.41 -2.69
CA THR A 319 -1.06 17.62 -2.34
C THR A 319 -0.71 18.46 -3.56
N ARG A 320 -0.22 17.83 -4.64
CA ARG A 320 0.12 18.48 -5.90
C ARG A 320 -1.08 19.18 -6.53
N ASP A 321 -2.22 18.50 -6.56
CA ASP A 321 -3.44 18.95 -7.26
C ASP A 321 -4.43 19.67 -6.32
N ASN A 322 -4.03 19.87 -5.05
CA ASN A 322 -4.79 20.60 -4.03
C ASN A 322 -6.23 20.06 -3.86
N HIS A 323 -6.35 18.74 -3.73
CA HIS A 323 -7.63 18.03 -3.69
C HIS A 323 -8.51 18.41 -2.50
N THR A 324 -9.83 18.40 -2.74
CA THR A 324 -10.89 18.42 -1.72
C THR A 324 -11.09 17.05 -1.08
N LEU A 325 -11.92 16.98 -0.02
CA LEU A 325 -12.35 15.71 0.58
C LEU A 325 -13.00 14.79 -0.46
N ASP A 326 -13.88 15.33 -1.31
CA ASP A 326 -14.61 14.54 -2.32
C ASP A 326 -13.66 13.90 -3.35
N GLN A 327 -12.64 14.65 -3.79
CA GLN A 327 -11.64 14.15 -4.74
C GLN A 327 -10.78 13.05 -4.11
N ASP A 328 -10.35 13.23 -2.87
CA ASP A 328 -9.52 12.26 -2.17
C ASP A 328 -10.25 10.96 -1.85
N VAL A 329 -11.48 11.02 -1.34
CA VAL A 329 -12.29 9.80 -1.11
C VAL A 329 -12.46 9.00 -2.40
N LYS A 330 -12.72 9.70 -3.52
CA LYS A 330 -12.85 9.09 -4.85
C LYS A 330 -11.55 8.45 -5.33
N MET A 331 -10.43 9.18 -5.23
CA MET A 331 -9.12 8.71 -5.69
C MET A 331 -8.63 7.52 -4.86
N TYR A 332 -8.63 7.64 -3.54
CA TYR A 332 -8.14 6.59 -2.65
C TYR A 332 -8.98 5.32 -2.78
N PHE A 333 -10.30 5.44 -2.95
CA PHE A 333 -11.14 4.28 -3.25
C PHE A 333 -10.74 3.59 -4.55
N LEU A 334 -10.56 4.33 -5.64
CA LEU A 334 -10.18 3.74 -6.92
C LEU A 334 -8.82 3.04 -6.81
N VAL A 335 -7.78 3.73 -6.31
CA VAL A 335 -6.42 3.21 -6.20
C VAL A 335 -6.37 1.97 -5.28
N GLU A 336 -6.93 2.05 -4.07
CA GLU A 336 -6.83 0.93 -3.13
C GLU A 336 -7.77 -0.23 -3.46
N SER A 337 -8.88 0.02 -4.17
CA SER A 337 -9.70 -1.07 -4.75
C SER A 337 -8.90 -1.84 -5.80
N VAL A 338 -8.15 -1.15 -6.65
CA VAL A 338 -7.28 -1.76 -7.65
C VAL A 338 -6.15 -2.53 -6.97
N ALA A 339 -5.48 -1.96 -5.97
CA ALA A 339 -4.41 -2.63 -5.25
C ALA A 339 -4.87 -3.97 -4.63
N MET A 340 -6.04 -3.98 -4.00
CA MET A 340 -6.62 -5.18 -3.39
C MET A 340 -6.87 -6.30 -4.42
N ASP A 341 -7.59 -6.00 -5.51
CA ASP A 341 -7.97 -7.00 -6.52
C ASP A 341 -6.81 -7.40 -7.44
N ALA A 342 -5.84 -6.50 -7.63
CA ALA A 342 -4.60 -6.80 -8.33
C ALA A 342 -3.77 -7.83 -7.56
N PHE A 343 -3.74 -7.78 -6.22
CA PHE A 343 -3.09 -8.83 -5.42
C PHE A 343 -3.84 -10.17 -5.49
N ILE A 344 -5.17 -10.15 -5.52
CA ILE A 344 -5.99 -11.37 -5.70
C ILE A 344 -5.65 -12.03 -7.05
N SER A 345 -5.61 -11.25 -8.13
CA SER A 345 -5.29 -11.74 -9.48
C SER A 345 -3.83 -12.17 -9.64
N CYS A 346 -2.91 -11.46 -8.96
CA CYS A 346 -1.51 -11.83 -8.91
C CYS A 346 -1.31 -13.18 -8.21
N TRP A 347 -1.96 -13.39 -7.06
CA TRP A 347 -1.88 -14.66 -6.34
C TRP A 347 -2.53 -15.80 -7.12
N ASP A 348 -3.57 -15.54 -7.89
CA ASP A 348 -4.11 -16.53 -8.83
C ASP A 348 -3.03 -17.05 -9.79
N SER A 349 -2.32 -16.15 -10.46
CA SER A 349 -1.22 -16.52 -11.37
C SER A 349 -0.09 -17.25 -10.63
N LYS A 350 0.33 -16.74 -9.47
CA LYS A 350 1.40 -17.33 -8.66
C LYS A 350 1.11 -18.76 -8.26
N MET A 351 -0.11 -19.02 -7.80
CA MET A 351 -0.49 -20.33 -7.29
C MET A 351 -0.89 -21.29 -8.41
N TYR A 352 -1.33 -20.77 -9.56
CA TYR A 352 -1.60 -21.57 -10.75
C TYR A 352 -0.31 -22.11 -11.38
N TYR A 353 0.71 -21.26 -11.56
CA TYR A 353 1.96 -21.65 -12.20
C TYR A 353 3.01 -22.18 -11.23
N ASP A 354 2.94 -21.79 -9.95
CA ASP A 354 3.89 -22.18 -8.89
C ASP A 354 5.35 -22.02 -9.34
N TYR A 355 5.64 -20.91 -10.03
CA TYR A 355 6.84 -20.74 -10.84
C TYR A 355 8.09 -20.38 -10.02
N THR A 356 9.23 -20.89 -10.47
CA THR A 356 10.56 -20.71 -9.87
C THR A 356 11.04 -19.25 -9.80
N ARG A 357 11.99 -18.98 -8.91
CA ARG A 357 12.60 -17.66 -8.68
C ARG A 357 13.98 -17.57 -9.36
N PRO A 358 14.47 -16.36 -9.69
CA PRO A 358 15.82 -16.18 -10.23
C PRO A 358 16.93 -16.84 -9.40
N TYR A 359 16.78 -16.90 -8.07
CA TYR A 359 17.72 -17.59 -7.19
C TYR A 359 18.01 -19.02 -7.65
N ALA A 360 16.98 -19.83 -7.87
CA ALA A 360 17.15 -21.23 -8.28
C ALA A 360 17.69 -21.32 -9.71
N LEU A 361 17.22 -20.44 -10.60
CA LEU A 361 17.63 -20.41 -12.00
C LEU A 361 19.11 -20.04 -12.17
N VAL A 362 19.59 -18.98 -11.50
CA VAL A 362 20.99 -18.56 -11.57
C VAL A 362 21.92 -19.66 -11.03
N HIS A 363 21.54 -20.28 -9.91
CA HIS A 363 22.31 -21.38 -9.32
C HIS A 363 22.46 -22.55 -10.29
N ASP A 364 21.41 -22.88 -11.05
CA ASP A 364 21.42 -23.96 -12.02
C ASP A 364 22.10 -23.62 -13.35
N TYR A 365 21.89 -22.41 -13.89
CA TYR A 365 22.44 -22.00 -15.20
C TYR A 365 23.94 -21.67 -15.15
N TYR A 366 24.43 -21.20 -14.00
CA TYR A 366 25.80 -20.76 -13.83
C TYR A 366 26.66 -21.70 -13.00
N GLN A 367 26.13 -22.37 -11.97
CA GLN A 367 26.88 -23.39 -11.20
C GLN A 367 28.30 -22.93 -10.79
N ASP A 368 29.35 -23.56 -11.33
CA ASP A 368 30.76 -23.25 -11.08
C ASP A 368 31.33 -22.14 -11.99
N LYS A 369 30.57 -21.61 -12.95
CA LYS A 369 30.98 -20.45 -13.76
C LYS A 369 31.19 -19.26 -12.85
N VAL A 370 32.31 -18.55 -13.05
CA VAL A 370 32.62 -17.32 -12.34
C VAL A 370 31.84 -16.18 -12.98
N ILE A 371 31.08 -15.45 -12.16
CA ILE A 371 30.32 -14.26 -12.52
C ILE A 371 30.71 -13.10 -11.61
N LYS A 372 30.54 -11.87 -12.10
CA LYS A 372 30.59 -10.67 -11.26
C LYS A 372 29.19 -10.43 -10.70
N ALA A 373 29.06 -10.32 -9.38
CA ALA A 373 27.78 -10.12 -8.71
C ALA A 373 27.95 -9.46 -7.34
N TRP A 374 26.83 -9.08 -6.71
CA TRP A 374 26.87 -8.50 -5.37
C TRP A 374 27.17 -9.55 -4.31
N GLY A 375 28.25 -9.34 -3.54
CA GLY A 375 28.80 -10.29 -2.55
C GLY A 375 27.94 -10.52 -1.32
N GLY A 376 26.89 -9.71 -1.12
CA GLY A 376 26.15 -9.62 0.13
C GLY A 376 26.41 -8.32 0.88
N PRO A 377 25.71 -8.09 2.01
CA PRO A 377 25.82 -6.86 2.78
C PRO A 377 27.28 -6.48 3.06
N ASP A 378 27.60 -5.22 2.77
CA ASP A 378 28.91 -4.59 3.02
C ASP A 378 30.11 -5.21 2.27
N LYS A 379 29.87 -6.09 1.28
CA LYS A 379 30.94 -6.72 0.47
C LYS A 379 31.10 -6.10 -0.91
N GLY A 380 30.12 -5.34 -1.39
CA GLY A 380 30.14 -4.74 -2.73
C GLY A 380 30.12 -5.79 -3.86
N MET A 381 30.58 -5.39 -5.04
CA MET A 381 30.65 -6.27 -6.22
C MET A 381 31.93 -7.12 -6.20
N ILE A 382 31.77 -8.44 -6.33
CA ILE A 382 32.88 -9.40 -6.32
C ILE A 382 32.75 -10.42 -7.45
N GLU A 383 33.84 -11.14 -7.72
CA GLU A 383 33.78 -12.38 -8.50
C GLU A 383 33.37 -13.54 -7.59
N MET A 384 32.41 -14.35 -8.04
CA MET A 384 31.91 -15.52 -7.32
C MET A 384 31.45 -16.60 -8.30
N LYS A 385 31.27 -17.82 -7.81
CA LYS A 385 30.61 -18.85 -8.61
C LYS A 385 29.10 -18.59 -8.65
N GLY A 386 28.44 -18.92 -9.75
CA GLY A 386 26.99 -18.75 -9.90
C GLY A 386 26.16 -19.42 -8.80
N LYS A 387 26.61 -20.57 -8.29
CA LYS A 387 25.98 -21.27 -7.14
C LYS A 387 26.09 -20.53 -5.80
N ASP A 388 26.95 -19.52 -5.72
CA ASP A 388 27.12 -18.68 -4.52
C ASP A 388 26.35 -17.35 -4.68
N TRP A 389 25.69 -17.13 -5.82
CA TRP A 389 24.94 -15.91 -6.12
C TRP A 389 23.77 -15.66 -5.18
N ARG A 390 23.45 -14.39 -4.96
CA ARG A 390 22.27 -13.96 -4.18
C ARG A 390 21.64 -12.67 -4.75
N PRO A 391 20.34 -12.43 -4.51
CA PRO A 391 19.68 -11.15 -4.77
C PRO A 391 20.30 -10.01 -3.96
N TYR A 392 20.16 -8.77 -4.45
CA TYR A 392 20.52 -7.53 -3.74
C TYR A 392 19.49 -7.28 -2.62
N SER A 393 19.68 -7.96 -1.50
CA SER A 393 18.70 -8.03 -0.40
C SER A 393 19.39 -8.38 0.93
N PRO A 394 18.91 -7.88 2.08
CA PRO A 394 19.44 -8.27 3.39
C PRO A 394 19.11 -9.73 3.74
N ASP A 395 19.84 -10.31 4.68
CA ASP A 395 19.70 -11.73 5.08
C ASP A 395 18.34 -12.05 5.72
N ALA A 396 17.77 -11.08 6.44
CA ALA A 396 16.43 -11.17 7.03
C ALA A 396 15.30 -11.24 5.99
N PHE A 397 15.60 -10.95 4.72
CA PHE A 397 14.66 -11.02 3.61
C PHE A 397 15.41 -11.42 2.33
N LEU A 398 15.82 -12.69 2.21
CA LEU A 398 16.65 -13.10 1.06
C LEU A 398 15.91 -12.92 -0.28
N CYS A 399 14.65 -13.34 -0.35
CA CYS A 399 13.75 -13.15 -1.49
C CYS A 399 12.29 -13.32 -1.02
N PRO A 400 11.29 -12.78 -1.72
CA PRO A 400 9.91 -12.89 -1.24
C PRO A 400 9.43 -14.37 -1.16
N PRO A 401 8.81 -14.79 -0.04
CA PRO A 401 8.53 -16.20 0.24
C PRO A 401 7.23 -16.68 -0.42
N PHE A 402 7.20 -16.65 -1.75
CA PHE A 402 6.09 -17.11 -2.60
C PHE A 402 6.56 -17.27 -4.06
N PRO A 403 5.83 -18.01 -4.92
CA PRO A 403 6.15 -18.20 -6.34
C PRO A 403 6.38 -16.90 -7.12
N SER A 404 7.16 -16.98 -8.20
CA SER A 404 7.62 -15.79 -8.91
C SER A 404 6.58 -15.19 -9.86
N TYR A 405 5.96 -15.99 -10.73
CA TYR A 405 5.17 -15.47 -11.85
C TYR A 405 3.69 -15.24 -11.49
N VAL A 406 3.13 -14.05 -11.65
CA VAL A 406 3.76 -12.78 -12.06
C VAL A 406 4.28 -11.98 -10.87
N SER A 407 5.10 -10.95 -11.12
CA SER A 407 5.63 -10.08 -10.06
C SER A 407 4.50 -9.31 -9.36
N GLY A 408 4.40 -9.45 -8.03
CA GLY A 408 3.38 -8.76 -7.23
C GLY A 408 3.57 -7.25 -7.25
N HIS A 409 4.80 -6.79 -7.03
CA HIS A 409 5.17 -5.37 -7.16
C HIS A 409 4.77 -4.79 -8.52
N SER A 410 5.13 -5.48 -9.61
CA SER A 410 4.79 -5.05 -10.97
C SER A 410 3.28 -4.98 -11.18
N THR A 411 2.53 -5.95 -10.65
CA THR A 411 1.06 -5.99 -10.76
C THR A 411 0.39 -4.83 -10.03
N ILE A 412 0.82 -4.53 -8.81
CA ILE A 412 0.26 -3.40 -8.06
C ILE A 412 0.68 -2.08 -8.69
N SER A 413 1.95 -1.95 -9.08
CA SER A 413 2.44 -0.73 -9.69
C SER A 413 1.78 -0.43 -11.03
N GLY A 414 1.63 -1.42 -11.91
CA GLY A 414 0.92 -1.26 -13.16
C GLY A 414 -0.55 -0.88 -12.94
N GLY A 415 -1.21 -1.46 -11.94
CA GLY A 415 -2.60 -1.17 -11.62
C GLY A 415 -2.80 0.21 -11.01
N CYS A 416 -2.10 0.54 -9.93
CA CYS A 416 -2.26 1.80 -9.23
C CYS A 416 -1.81 3.00 -10.06
N ALA A 417 -0.75 2.87 -10.87
CA ALA A 417 -0.36 3.91 -11.83
C ALA A 417 -1.45 4.17 -12.86
N GLU A 418 -1.99 3.12 -13.47
CA GLU A 418 -3.07 3.22 -14.45
C GLU A 418 -4.34 3.81 -13.80
N ALA A 419 -4.65 3.44 -12.57
CA ALA A 419 -5.75 4.01 -11.80
C ALA A 419 -5.57 5.52 -11.58
N LEU A 420 -4.37 5.98 -11.19
CA LEU A 420 -4.07 7.40 -11.03
C LEU A 420 -4.15 8.14 -12.36
N ARG A 421 -3.55 7.60 -13.43
CA ARG A 421 -3.62 8.16 -14.79
C ARG A 421 -5.07 8.32 -15.27
N LEU A 422 -5.91 7.30 -15.06
CA LEU A 422 -7.33 7.34 -15.42
C LEU A 422 -8.13 8.32 -14.54
N PHE A 423 -7.75 8.46 -13.27
CA PHE A 423 -8.39 9.40 -12.34
C PHE A 423 -8.08 10.86 -12.69
N THR A 424 -6.82 11.19 -12.91
CA THR A 424 -6.35 12.55 -13.24
C THR A 424 -6.67 12.92 -14.69
N GLY A 425 -6.80 11.93 -15.58
CA GLY A 425 -6.91 12.14 -17.02
C GLY A 425 -5.59 12.54 -17.68
N ASP A 426 -4.47 12.41 -16.96
CA ASP A 426 -3.11 12.79 -17.37
C ASP A 426 -2.07 11.82 -16.77
N ASP A 427 -0.99 11.56 -17.49
CA ASP A 427 0.06 10.64 -17.05
C ASP A 427 1.15 11.33 -16.20
N HIS A 428 1.13 12.66 -16.08
CA HIS A 428 2.09 13.39 -15.27
C HIS A 428 2.03 13.00 -13.78
N PHE A 429 3.18 12.73 -13.16
CA PHE A 429 3.34 12.56 -11.72
C PHE A 429 4.19 13.68 -11.10
N GLY A 430 5.47 13.77 -11.48
CA GLY A 430 6.35 14.89 -11.14
C GLY A 430 6.93 14.87 -9.71
N VAL A 431 6.93 13.73 -9.03
CA VAL A 431 7.51 13.59 -7.68
C VAL A 431 9.01 13.31 -7.78
N GLU A 432 9.79 13.87 -6.86
CA GLU A 432 11.21 13.60 -6.70
C GLU A 432 11.50 13.21 -5.24
N VAL A 433 12.38 12.24 -5.05
CA VAL A 433 12.75 11.74 -3.71
C VAL A 433 14.26 11.67 -3.60
N GLU A 434 14.80 12.33 -2.57
CA GLU A 434 16.21 12.18 -2.19
C GLU A 434 16.40 10.92 -1.35
N LEU A 435 17.34 10.07 -1.75
CA LEU A 435 17.63 8.77 -1.14
C LEU A 435 19.13 8.58 -0.95
N VAL A 436 19.49 7.82 0.06
CA VAL A 436 20.89 7.41 0.30
C VAL A 436 21.04 5.96 -0.15
N PRO A 437 21.75 5.68 -1.26
CA PRO A 437 21.92 4.32 -1.74
C PRO A 437 22.66 3.44 -0.72
N GLY A 438 22.16 2.21 -0.54
CA GLY A 438 22.71 1.26 0.44
C GLY A 438 22.14 1.42 1.84
N ALA A 439 21.33 2.45 2.14
CA ALA A 439 20.83 2.70 3.48
C ALA A 439 20.02 1.52 4.07
N LEU A 440 19.34 0.74 3.22
CA LEU A 440 18.54 -0.41 3.66
C LEU A 440 19.23 -1.77 3.46
N THR A 441 20.32 -1.86 2.68
CA THR A 441 20.95 -3.13 2.31
C THR A 441 22.42 -3.23 2.72
N GLU A 442 23.14 -2.10 2.72
CA GLU A 442 24.58 -1.99 2.97
C GLU A 442 24.87 -0.75 3.84
N PRO A 443 24.33 -0.68 5.08
CA PRO A 443 24.38 0.54 5.89
C PRO A 443 25.80 0.99 6.28
N ASN A 444 26.80 0.11 6.13
CA ASN A 444 28.21 0.45 6.36
C ASN A 444 28.98 0.79 5.08
N ASN A 445 28.31 0.78 3.92
CA ASN A 445 28.88 1.05 2.60
C ASN A 445 27.92 1.89 1.75
N LEU A 446 27.67 3.12 2.22
CA LEU A 446 26.74 4.08 1.60
C LEU A 446 27.41 4.82 0.43
N ASP A 447 26.64 5.10 -0.61
CA ASP A 447 27.01 6.06 -1.66
C ASP A 447 26.49 7.48 -1.30
N ASP A 448 26.91 8.50 -2.05
CA ASP A 448 26.40 9.86 -1.89
C ASP A 448 24.87 9.91 -2.16
N PRO A 449 24.12 10.82 -1.50
CA PRO A 449 22.69 10.97 -1.74
C PRO A 449 22.38 11.23 -3.22
N VAL A 450 21.33 10.57 -3.72
CA VAL A 450 20.83 10.70 -5.09
C VAL A 450 19.39 11.17 -5.09
N ILE A 451 18.97 11.85 -6.15
CA ILE A 451 17.57 12.23 -6.37
C ILE A 451 16.98 11.31 -7.43
N ILE A 452 15.97 10.53 -7.03
CA ILE A 452 15.17 9.72 -7.96
C ILE A 452 13.96 10.53 -8.39
N LYS A 453 13.73 10.59 -9.70
CA LYS A 453 12.63 11.35 -10.32
C LYS A 453 11.57 10.39 -10.83
N PHE A 454 10.31 10.74 -10.58
CA PHE A 454 9.13 10.01 -10.98
C PHE A 454 8.26 10.92 -11.87
N PRO A 455 8.61 11.07 -13.16
CA PRO A 455 8.00 12.09 -14.02
C PRO A 455 6.56 11.76 -14.42
N THR A 456 6.25 10.49 -14.66
CA THR A 456 4.91 10.01 -15.03
C THR A 456 4.47 8.82 -14.18
N PHE A 457 3.17 8.58 -14.08
CA PHE A 457 2.65 7.39 -13.39
C PHE A 457 3.11 6.12 -14.10
N THR A 458 3.02 6.09 -15.43
CA THR A 458 3.47 4.96 -16.24
C THR A 458 4.94 4.65 -16.01
N GLU A 459 5.84 5.64 -16.10
CA GLU A 459 7.27 5.42 -15.88
C GLU A 459 7.56 5.00 -14.44
N THR A 460 6.84 5.55 -13.46
CA THR A 460 6.97 5.13 -12.05
C THR A 460 6.64 3.65 -11.87
N ALA A 461 5.62 3.14 -12.56
CA ALA A 461 5.30 1.71 -12.55
C ALA A 461 6.39 0.86 -13.21
N GLU A 462 6.91 1.29 -14.35
CA GLU A 462 8.01 0.62 -15.05
C GLU A 462 9.28 0.59 -14.20
N MET A 463 9.62 1.70 -13.55
CA MET A 463 10.72 1.82 -12.59
C MET A 463 10.55 0.84 -11.41
N ALA A 464 9.34 0.76 -10.85
CA ALA A 464 9.03 -0.21 -9.80
C ALA A 464 9.22 -1.65 -10.28
N GLY A 465 8.78 -1.94 -11.50
CA GLY A 465 8.92 -3.25 -12.15
C GLY A 465 10.37 -3.66 -12.37
N ILE A 466 11.14 -2.83 -13.08
CA ILE A 466 12.54 -3.12 -13.41
C ILE A 466 13.42 -3.19 -12.16
N SER A 467 13.08 -2.46 -11.09
CA SER A 467 13.75 -2.59 -9.78
C SER A 467 13.74 -4.03 -9.24
N ARG A 468 12.72 -4.83 -9.60
CA ARG A 468 12.63 -6.21 -9.14
C ARG A 468 13.61 -7.15 -9.85
N VAL A 469 13.91 -6.85 -11.12
CA VAL A 469 14.91 -7.57 -11.93
C VAL A 469 16.32 -7.15 -11.51
N MET A 470 16.56 -5.83 -11.39
CA MET A 470 17.82 -5.28 -10.87
C MET A 470 18.18 -5.83 -9.47
N GLY A 471 17.18 -5.98 -8.60
CA GLY A 471 17.34 -6.57 -7.29
C GLY A 471 17.52 -8.09 -7.27
N GLY A 472 17.30 -8.79 -8.39
CA GLY A 472 17.41 -10.24 -8.49
C GLY A 472 16.20 -11.02 -7.93
N TYR A 473 15.04 -10.39 -7.81
CA TYR A 473 13.83 -11.01 -7.25
C TYR A 473 12.92 -11.67 -8.29
N HIS A 474 12.97 -11.16 -9.53
CA HIS A 474 12.11 -11.54 -10.64
C HIS A 474 12.90 -11.55 -11.96
N ILE A 475 12.47 -12.36 -12.92
CA ILE A 475 12.89 -12.25 -14.33
C ILE A 475 12.01 -11.24 -15.07
N GLN A 476 12.42 -10.80 -16.27
CA GLN A 476 11.69 -9.77 -17.01
C GLN A 476 10.28 -10.22 -17.44
N ALA A 477 10.06 -11.51 -17.74
CA ALA A 477 8.73 -12.03 -18.03
C ALA A 477 7.76 -11.88 -16.84
N ASP A 478 8.21 -12.08 -15.61
CA ASP A 478 7.39 -11.85 -14.40
C ASP A 478 6.95 -10.39 -14.29
N ASN A 479 7.86 -9.48 -14.65
CA ASN A 479 7.67 -8.04 -14.57
C ASN A 479 6.66 -7.56 -15.62
N VAL A 480 6.92 -7.85 -16.90
CA VAL A 480 6.10 -7.41 -18.03
C VAL A 480 4.66 -7.93 -17.90
N ALA A 481 4.51 -9.22 -17.60
CA ALA A 481 3.19 -9.82 -17.42
C ALA A 481 2.47 -9.27 -16.18
N GLY A 482 3.20 -8.98 -15.10
CA GLY A 482 2.64 -8.35 -13.90
C GLY A 482 2.12 -6.95 -14.18
N LEU A 483 2.92 -6.09 -14.80
CA LEU A 483 2.51 -4.72 -15.16
C LEU A 483 1.23 -4.71 -16.01
N GLU A 484 1.16 -5.58 -17.02
CA GLU A 484 -0.03 -5.68 -17.87
C GLU A 484 -1.25 -6.22 -17.11
N LEU A 485 -1.09 -7.26 -16.27
CA LEU A 485 -2.17 -7.75 -15.41
C LEU A 485 -2.74 -6.62 -14.54
N GLY A 486 -1.88 -5.82 -13.91
CA GLY A 486 -2.26 -4.67 -13.11
C GLY A 486 -3.10 -3.66 -13.89
N ARG A 487 -2.65 -3.29 -15.09
CA ARG A 487 -3.35 -2.35 -15.98
C ARG A 487 -4.73 -2.86 -16.38
N GLN A 488 -4.86 -4.15 -16.65
CA GLN A 488 -6.16 -4.76 -16.99
C GLN A 488 -7.14 -4.68 -15.81
N VAL A 489 -6.67 -4.98 -14.60
CA VAL A 489 -7.45 -4.80 -13.37
C VAL A 489 -7.88 -3.34 -13.21
N ALA A 490 -6.96 -2.38 -13.36
CA ALA A 490 -7.26 -0.96 -13.23
C ALA A 490 -8.32 -0.46 -14.22
N ARG A 491 -8.21 -0.85 -15.50
CA ARG A 491 -9.19 -0.48 -16.54
C ARG A 491 -10.58 -1.08 -16.27
N HIS A 492 -10.64 -2.31 -15.75
CA HIS A 492 -11.90 -2.92 -15.33
C HIS A 492 -12.49 -2.19 -14.12
N HIS A 493 -11.67 -1.92 -13.10
CA HIS A 493 -12.08 -1.18 -11.91
C HIS A 493 -12.57 0.21 -12.26
N TYR A 494 -11.90 0.92 -13.18
CA TYR A 494 -12.31 2.26 -13.58
C TYR A 494 -13.70 2.27 -14.21
N LYS A 495 -14.06 1.27 -15.02
CA LYS A 495 -15.42 1.12 -15.56
C LYS A 495 -16.46 0.96 -14.43
N LYS A 496 -16.19 0.07 -13.47
CA LYS A 496 -17.06 -0.12 -12.28
C LYS A 496 -17.11 1.11 -11.37
N TYR A 497 -15.99 1.80 -11.22
CA TYR A 497 -15.88 3.04 -10.48
C TYR A 497 -16.78 4.13 -11.08
N LEU A 498 -16.75 4.30 -12.41
CA LEU A 498 -17.65 5.24 -13.10
C LEU A 498 -19.13 4.90 -12.90
N GLU A 499 -19.48 3.61 -12.84
CA GLU A 499 -20.84 3.16 -12.46
C GLU A 499 -21.19 3.58 -11.04
N LEU A 500 -20.27 3.39 -10.10
CA LEU A 500 -20.48 3.74 -8.70
C LEU A 500 -20.61 5.24 -8.48
N ILE A 501 -19.87 6.09 -9.21
CA ILE A 501 -19.98 7.56 -9.08
C ILE A 501 -21.05 8.19 -9.98
N GLY A 502 -21.72 7.39 -10.81
CA GLY A 502 -22.79 7.86 -11.71
C GLY A 502 -22.28 8.62 -12.94
N GLU A 503 -21.09 8.27 -13.45
CA GLU A 503 -20.40 8.94 -14.58
C GLU A 503 -20.21 8.03 -15.82
N ASN A 504 -21.04 7.01 -15.98
CA ASN A 504 -20.98 6.02 -17.09
C ASN A 504 -20.83 6.60 -18.51
N GLY A 505 -21.29 7.83 -18.76
CA GLY A 505 -21.20 8.49 -20.06
C GLY A 505 -19.82 9.09 -20.41
N LYS A 506 -18.87 9.18 -19.46
CA LYS A 506 -17.56 9.81 -19.69
C LYS A 506 -16.41 8.82 -19.95
N GLY A 507 -16.60 7.53 -19.66
CA GLY A 507 -15.52 6.53 -19.61
C GLY A 507 -15.10 5.88 -20.93
N ALA A 508 -15.86 6.04 -22.01
CA ALA A 508 -15.63 5.28 -23.24
C ALA A 508 -14.39 5.71 -24.04
N ALA A 509 -13.84 6.91 -23.79
CA ALA A 509 -12.69 7.43 -24.54
C ALA A 509 -11.32 7.20 -23.87
N LEU A 510 -11.27 6.94 -22.55
CA LEU A 510 -10.02 6.80 -21.79
C LEU A 510 -9.71 5.36 -21.35
N ALA A 511 -10.69 4.45 -21.41
CA ALA A 511 -10.59 3.08 -20.90
C ALA A 511 -10.28 2.00 -21.96
N ASN A 512 -9.96 2.41 -23.19
CA ASN A 512 -9.60 1.53 -24.32
C ASN A 512 -8.11 1.64 -24.64
#